data_AF-A0A1V6FDW3-F1
#
_entry.id   AF-A0A1V6FDW3-F1
#
_cell.length_a   1.000
_cell.length_b   1.000
_cell.length_c   1.000
_cell.angle_alpha   90.00
_cell.angle_beta   90.00
_cell.angle_gamma   90.00
#
_symmetry.space_group_name_H-M   'P 1'
#
loop_
_entity.id
_entity.type
_entity.pdbx_description
1 polymer ?
#
loop_
_entity_poly.entity_id
_entity_poly.type
_entity_poly.pdbx_seq_one_letter_code
_entity_poly.pdbx_strand_id
1 'polypeptide(L)'
;MKWRWDQGRLAYFQFDNIVNIAKVLTSLEGVYLNTDGDLLRPPLERGTELPFPPSHYKVWRNYARVFACAMLAIQINNRLYVTGLCKKLAKEPTEFSSDQYFNFVFSRFTLPFSAFDDYNTTSKSIYPFIAIIKFVFSKSALGRGVSLEDVFSYVIGNDCTGLEDMGFYAKLSPTSRVPQGDEKRQVREMLVFMGQSSFLKWFDKHLYADTSDLNTVLKAISPHIRIKRKDVPQDEFLAVTSLGTRTEQKKLEIILPDREGGITGFIEGRRVFSTHRKLERSPLVRRHYFLTYPDLICDACHLDVKHRYPWVDNILELHHVLPLSATINVNGTTTLLDDLVPLCPTCHKSIHSYYRLKLNELGIDDFSSREMANRVYDTAKKEIVIS
;
A
#
# COMPACT_ATOMS: atom_id res chain seq x y z
N MET A 1 9.64 19.98 12.93
CA MET A 1 9.12 18.78 13.65
C MET A 1 9.69 17.53 12.99
N LYS A 2 10.08 16.49 13.76
CA LYS A 2 10.57 15.24 13.15
C LYS A 2 9.41 14.44 12.57
N TRP A 3 9.53 14.01 11.32
CA TRP A 3 8.48 13.18 10.70
C TRP A 3 8.64 11.75 11.15
N ARG A 4 7.61 11.25 11.85
CA ARG A 4 7.61 9.93 12.45
C ARG A 4 6.51 9.03 11.92
N TRP A 5 6.79 7.74 11.88
CA TRP A 5 5.84 6.68 11.54
C TRP A 5 6.14 5.43 12.39
N ASP A 6 6.09 4.25 11.80
CA ASP A 6 6.36 3.00 12.50
C ASP A 6 7.88 2.67 12.63
N GLN A 7 8.21 1.63 13.41
CA GLN A 7 9.57 1.19 13.72
C GLN A 7 10.03 -0.01 12.89
N GLY A 8 9.91 0.03 11.56
CA GLY A 8 10.49 -1.01 10.70
C GLY A 8 9.67 -2.27 10.54
N ARG A 9 8.34 -2.19 10.62
CA ARG A 9 7.42 -3.34 10.48
C ARG A 9 6.60 -3.28 9.21
N LEU A 10 7.18 -2.83 8.09
CA LEU A 10 6.51 -2.69 6.80
C LEU A 10 5.70 -3.93 6.35
N ALA A 11 6.16 -5.15 6.65
CA ALA A 11 5.41 -6.39 6.37
C ALA A 11 4.01 -6.37 6.99
N TYR A 12 3.87 -5.84 8.20
CA TYR A 12 2.63 -5.75 8.95
C TYR A 12 1.69 -4.65 8.42
N PHE A 13 2.19 -3.81 7.49
CA PHE A 13 1.42 -2.77 6.81
C PHE A 13 1.07 -3.12 5.35
N GLN A 14 1.29 -4.37 4.93
CA GLN A 14 0.70 -4.88 3.70
C GLN A 14 -0.82 -5.00 3.89
N PHE A 15 -1.61 -4.61 2.89
CA PHE A 15 -3.07 -4.54 3.04
C PHE A 15 -3.70 -5.86 3.50
N ASP A 16 -3.28 -7.00 2.95
CA ASP A 16 -3.84 -8.30 3.36
C ASP A 16 -3.42 -8.69 4.78
N ASN A 17 -2.19 -8.37 5.18
CA ASN A 17 -1.74 -8.53 6.56
C ASN A 17 -2.54 -7.62 7.51
N ILE A 18 -2.86 -6.39 7.11
CA ILE A 18 -3.73 -5.49 7.88
C ILE A 18 -5.13 -6.10 8.04
N VAL A 19 -5.70 -6.69 6.99
CA VAL A 19 -7.00 -7.37 7.05
C VAL A 19 -6.94 -8.58 7.99
N ASN A 20 -5.91 -9.43 7.88
CA ASN A 20 -5.75 -10.59 8.75
C ASN A 20 -5.52 -10.19 10.21
N ILE A 21 -4.68 -9.18 10.46
CA ILE A 21 -4.50 -8.58 11.79
C ILE A 21 -5.84 -8.04 12.31
N ALA A 22 -6.63 -7.35 11.48
CA ALA A 22 -7.92 -6.81 11.89
C ALA A 22 -8.92 -7.93 12.27
N LYS A 23 -8.96 -9.05 11.54
CA LYS A 23 -9.77 -10.24 11.88
C LYS A 23 -9.40 -10.77 13.26
N VAL A 24 -8.11 -10.96 13.53
CA VAL A 24 -7.62 -11.47 14.81
C VAL A 24 -7.86 -10.47 15.94
N LEU A 25 -7.53 -9.18 15.77
CA LEU A 25 -7.73 -8.18 16.80
C LEU A 25 -9.21 -8.03 17.17
N THR A 26 -10.11 -8.12 16.18
CA THR A 26 -11.57 -8.04 16.41
C THR A 26 -12.06 -9.22 17.26
N SER A 27 -11.53 -10.44 17.07
CA SER A 27 -11.89 -11.59 17.90
C SER A 27 -11.32 -11.52 19.32
N LEU A 28 -10.32 -10.66 19.55
CA LEU A 28 -9.68 -10.43 20.85
C LEU A 28 -10.15 -9.14 21.53
N GLU A 29 -11.20 -8.47 21.03
CA GLU A 29 -11.68 -7.22 21.63
C GLU A 29 -11.97 -7.41 23.14
N GLY A 30 -11.41 -6.52 23.96
CA GLY A 30 -11.61 -6.51 25.41
C GLY A 30 -10.68 -7.41 26.22
N VAL A 31 -9.79 -8.21 25.60
CA VAL A 31 -8.80 -9.02 26.34
C VAL A 31 -7.84 -8.11 27.12
N TYR A 32 -7.40 -8.58 28.29
CA TYR A 32 -6.39 -7.89 29.09
C TYR A 32 -5.01 -7.96 28.45
N LEU A 33 -4.29 -6.84 28.44
CA LEU A 33 -2.98 -6.71 27.78
C LEU A 33 -1.80 -6.90 28.76
N ASN A 34 -1.95 -6.43 30.00
CA ASN A 34 -1.00 -6.69 31.08
C ASN A 34 -1.47 -7.90 31.90
N THR A 35 -1.17 -9.10 31.42
CA THR A 35 -1.35 -10.39 32.12
C THR A 35 -0.01 -11.12 32.28
N ASP A 36 0.09 -12.27 32.95
CA ASP A 36 1.39 -12.97 33.04
C ASP A 36 1.82 -13.60 31.70
N GLY A 37 0.86 -13.96 30.85
CA GLY A 37 1.08 -14.50 29.51
C GLY A 37 0.97 -13.47 28.37
N ASP A 38 1.20 -13.92 27.15
CA ASP A 38 0.91 -13.14 25.93
C ASP A 38 -0.36 -13.68 25.27
N LEU A 39 -1.50 -13.06 25.59
CA LEU A 39 -2.80 -13.46 25.04
C LEU A 39 -2.97 -13.10 23.56
N LEU A 40 -2.11 -12.23 23.01
CA LEU A 40 -2.19 -11.80 21.62
C LEU A 40 -1.35 -12.68 20.69
N ARG A 41 -0.20 -13.16 21.16
CA ARG A 41 0.77 -13.87 20.30
C ARG A 41 0.21 -15.12 19.62
N PRO A 42 -0.27 -16.16 20.32
CA PRO A 42 -0.73 -17.37 19.66
C PRO A 42 -1.84 -17.14 18.61
N PRO A 43 -2.90 -16.33 18.87
CA PRO A 43 -3.91 -16.07 17.85
C PRO A 43 -3.40 -15.20 16.70
N LEU A 44 -2.49 -14.25 16.93
CA LEU A 44 -1.91 -13.43 15.86
C LEU A 44 -0.99 -14.24 14.96
N GLU A 45 -0.08 -15.03 15.52
CA GLU A 45 0.81 -15.90 14.72
C GLU A 45 0.01 -16.90 13.89
N ARG A 46 -1.02 -17.54 14.47
CA ARG A 46 -1.89 -18.46 13.73
C ARG A 46 -2.77 -17.78 12.68
N GLY A 47 -3.34 -16.63 12.99
CA GLY A 47 -4.32 -15.98 12.13
C GLY A 47 -3.73 -15.07 11.05
N THR A 48 -2.44 -14.75 11.14
CA THR A 48 -1.76 -13.88 10.17
C THR A 48 -0.52 -14.51 9.54
N GLU A 49 -0.02 -15.62 10.10
CA GLU A 49 1.25 -16.26 9.73
C GLU A 49 2.48 -15.35 9.91
N LEU A 50 2.32 -14.19 10.56
CA LEU A 50 3.42 -13.28 10.88
C LEU A 50 4.09 -13.68 12.20
N PRO A 51 5.42 -13.52 12.32
CA PRO A 51 6.18 -14.10 13.44
C PRO A 51 6.21 -13.27 14.74
N PHE A 52 5.65 -12.06 14.73
CA PHE A 52 5.71 -11.06 15.82
C PHE A 52 6.99 -11.03 16.72
N PRO A 53 8.22 -10.95 16.18
CA PRO A 53 9.43 -10.96 17.01
C PRO A 53 9.64 -9.64 17.78
N PRO A 54 10.40 -9.66 18.88
CA PRO A 54 11.03 -10.84 19.47
C PRO A 54 10.04 -11.65 20.33
N SER A 55 10.29 -12.95 20.46
CA SER A 55 9.45 -13.88 21.23
C SER A 55 9.49 -13.65 22.75
N HIS A 56 10.57 -13.07 23.28
CA HIS A 56 10.77 -12.83 24.71
C HIS A 56 10.04 -11.59 25.24
N TYR A 57 9.41 -10.79 24.37
CA TYR A 57 8.54 -9.71 24.79
C TYR A 57 7.10 -9.99 24.38
N LYS A 58 6.15 -9.43 25.12
CA LYS A 58 4.74 -9.44 24.70
C LYS A 58 4.56 -8.71 23.37
N VAL A 59 3.64 -9.20 22.54
CA VAL A 59 3.30 -8.56 21.27
C VAL A 59 2.86 -7.13 21.48
N TRP A 60 1.96 -6.87 22.43
CA TRP A 60 1.48 -5.51 22.68
C TRP A 60 2.62 -4.52 22.95
N ARG A 61 3.63 -4.93 23.74
CA ARG A 61 4.80 -4.09 24.06
C ARG A 61 5.56 -3.62 22.81
N ASN A 62 5.67 -4.45 21.78
CA ASN A 62 6.44 -4.13 20.56
C ASN A 62 5.58 -3.69 19.37
N TYR A 63 4.28 -4.02 19.37
CA TYR A 63 3.40 -3.86 18.21
C TYR A 63 2.21 -2.94 18.46
N ALA A 64 2.04 -2.38 19.67
CA ALA A 64 1.00 -1.37 19.92
C ALA A 64 1.07 -0.20 18.92
N ARG A 65 2.29 0.24 18.57
CA ARG A 65 2.48 1.28 17.56
C ARG A 65 2.07 0.83 16.17
N VAL A 66 2.38 -0.40 15.77
CA VAL A 66 1.95 -0.98 14.49
C VAL A 66 0.43 -0.95 14.39
N PHE A 67 -0.26 -1.45 15.42
CA PHE A 67 -1.72 -1.48 15.45
C PHE A 67 -2.34 -0.08 15.44
N ALA A 68 -1.72 0.88 16.11
CA ALA A 68 -2.20 2.26 16.14
C ALA A 68 -1.92 3.02 14.83
N CYS A 69 -0.74 2.88 14.23
CA CYS A 69 -0.40 3.45 12.93
C CYS A 69 -1.25 2.87 11.79
N ALA A 70 -1.66 1.61 11.90
CA ALA A 70 -2.65 0.98 11.01
C ALA A 70 -4.11 1.37 11.33
N MET A 71 -4.32 2.21 12.35
CA MET A 71 -5.63 2.67 12.83
C MET A 71 -6.57 1.53 13.26
N LEU A 72 -6.02 0.40 13.72
CA LEU A 72 -6.77 -0.79 14.07
C LEU A 72 -7.14 -0.87 15.55
N ALA A 73 -6.20 -0.59 16.46
CA ALA A 73 -6.41 -0.81 17.88
C ALA A 73 -5.55 0.08 18.78
N ILE A 74 -6.01 0.23 20.03
CA ILE A 74 -5.31 0.90 21.13
C ILE A 74 -5.61 0.18 22.46
N GLN A 75 -4.91 0.55 23.53
CA GLN A 75 -5.19 0.08 24.89
C GLN A 75 -6.03 1.11 25.64
N ILE A 76 -7.14 0.66 26.23
CA ILE A 76 -7.97 1.46 27.13
C ILE A 76 -8.21 0.64 28.40
N ASN A 77 -7.90 1.18 29.57
CA ASN A 77 -8.10 0.52 30.87
C ASN A 77 -7.52 -0.91 30.92
N ASN A 78 -6.28 -1.07 30.43
CA ASN A 78 -5.59 -2.37 30.33
C ASN A 78 -6.24 -3.42 29.41
N ARG A 79 -7.17 -3.01 28.55
CA ARG A 79 -7.84 -3.90 27.59
C ARG A 79 -7.58 -3.49 26.16
N LEU A 80 -7.55 -4.47 25.26
CA LEU A 80 -7.50 -4.26 23.82
C LEU A 80 -8.81 -3.59 23.38
N TYR A 81 -8.71 -2.43 22.75
CA TYR A 81 -9.83 -1.75 22.11
C TYR A 81 -9.59 -1.68 20.61
N VAL A 82 -10.57 -2.11 19.82
CA VAL A 82 -10.46 -2.11 18.34
C VAL A 82 -11.36 -1.03 17.73
N THR A 83 -10.88 -0.37 16.67
CA THR A 83 -11.60 0.72 16.01
C THR A 83 -12.76 0.19 15.15
N GLY A 84 -13.67 1.10 14.76
CA GLY A 84 -14.70 0.78 13.77
C GLY A 84 -14.10 0.36 12.42
N LEU A 85 -12.95 0.93 12.04
CA LEU A 85 -12.19 0.52 10.84
C LEU A 85 -11.74 -0.94 10.95
N CYS A 86 -11.14 -1.33 12.09
CA CYS A 86 -10.75 -2.71 12.34
C CYS A 86 -11.92 -3.68 12.15
N LYS A 87 -13.08 -3.36 12.75
CA LYS A 87 -14.30 -4.19 12.60
C LYS A 87 -14.80 -4.28 11.16
N LYS A 88 -14.69 -3.21 10.36
CA LYS A 88 -15.06 -3.24 8.93
C LYS A 88 -14.09 -4.05 8.08
N LEU A 89 -12.79 -3.98 8.39
CA LEU A 89 -11.77 -4.78 7.72
C LEU A 89 -11.91 -6.27 8.05
N ALA A 90 -12.32 -6.60 9.28
CA ALA A 90 -12.50 -7.98 9.74
C ALA A 90 -13.69 -8.74 9.11
N LYS A 91 -14.64 -8.05 8.46
CA LYS A 91 -15.82 -8.71 7.86
C LYS A 91 -15.47 -9.56 6.64
N GLU A 92 -16.30 -10.54 6.36
CA GLU A 92 -16.19 -11.40 5.17
C GLU A 92 -17.48 -11.35 4.34
N PRO A 93 -17.44 -10.81 3.09
CA PRO A 93 -16.31 -10.10 2.50
C PRO A 93 -16.01 -8.76 3.21
N THR A 94 -14.76 -8.30 3.14
CA THR A 94 -14.31 -7.03 3.76
C THR A 94 -15.24 -5.88 3.37
N GLU A 95 -15.63 -4.99 4.29
CA GLU A 95 -16.51 -3.86 3.93
C GLU A 95 -15.74 -2.63 3.40
N PHE A 96 -14.42 -2.65 3.50
CA PHE A 96 -13.51 -1.59 3.07
C PHE A 96 -12.60 -2.11 1.95
N SER A 97 -12.46 -1.37 0.85
CA SER A 97 -11.47 -1.69 -0.17
C SER A 97 -10.07 -1.26 0.27
N SER A 98 -9.04 -1.77 -0.43
CA SER A 98 -7.64 -1.38 -0.22
C SER A 98 -7.45 0.15 -0.34
N ASP A 99 -7.97 0.75 -1.41
CA ASP A 99 -7.87 2.20 -1.60
C ASP A 99 -8.63 2.98 -0.54
N GLN A 100 -9.82 2.52 -0.13
CA GLN A 100 -10.56 3.15 0.96
C GLN A 100 -9.73 3.15 2.25
N TYR A 101 -9.07 2.03 2.59
CA TYR A 101 -8.19 1.92 3.75
C TYR A 101 -7.04 2.92 3.68
N PHE A 102 -6.29 2.94 2.57
CA PHE A 102 -5.16 3.85 2.43
C PHE A 102 -5.61 5.32 2.46
N ASN A 103 -6.70 5.67 1.77
CA ASN A 103 -7.25 7.03 1.79
C ASN A 103 -7.77 7.43 3.19
N PHE A 104 -8.30 6.48 3.96
CA PHE A 104 -8.65 6.69 5.36
C PHE A 104 -7.41 7.05 6.19
N VAL A 105 -6.33 6.28 6.06
CA VAL A 105 -5.07 6.55 6.77
C VAL A 105 -4.45 7.87 6.31
N PHE A 106 -4.36 8.12 5.00
CA PHE A 106 -3.75 9.33 4.45
C PHE A 106 -4.47 10.60 4.90
N SER A 107 -5.81 10.57 4.97
CA SER A 107 -6.62 11.72 5.39
C SER A 107 -6.54 12.01 6.89
N ARG A 108 -6.13 11.05 7.73
CA ARG A 108 -6.28 11.11 9.20
C ARG A 108 -4.98 11.05 9.97
N PHE A 109 -3.95 10.41 9.43
CA PHE A 109 -2.67 10.35 10.11
C PHE A 109 -2.07 11.75 10.17
N THR A 110 -1.79 12.21 11.40
CA THR A 110 -1.27 13.54 11.65
C THR A 110 -0.07 13.47 12.58
N LEU A 111 0.82 14.46 12.46
CA LEU A 111 1.86 14.72 13.43
C LEU A 111 1.56 16.00 14.20
N PRO A 112 1.76 16.02 15.54
CA PRO A 112 2.08 14.86 16.37
C PRO A 112 0.90 13.87 16.45
N PHE A 113 1.19 12.57 16.37
CA PHE A 113 0.19 11.50 16.32
C PHE A 113 -0.19 11.06 17.74
N SER A 114 -1.47 10.80 18.00
CA SER A 114 -1.96 10.48 19.35
C SER A 114 -1.48 9.14 19.92
N ALA A 115 -0.89 8.28 19.10
CA ALA A 115 -0.26 7.04 19.57
C ALA A 115 1.24 7.18 19.88
N PHE A 116 1.81 8.39 19.76
CA PHE A 116 3.22 8.64 20.02
C PHE A 116 3.43 9.41 21.32
N ASP A 117 4.57 9.20 21.95
CA ASP A 117 4.91 9.80 23.25
C ASP A 117 5.06 11.32 23.20
N ASP A 118 5.30 11.88 22.00
CA ASP A 118 5.40 13.33 21.74
C ASP A 118 4.07 13.96 21.31
N TYR A 119 2.94 13.30 21.56
CA TYR A 119 1.62 13.86 21.31
C TYR A 119 1.39 15.16 22.08
N ASN A 120 1.03 16.23 21.36
CA ASN A 120 0.79 17.55 21.92
C ASN A 120 -0.34 18.25 21.16
N THR A 121 -1.39 18.67 21.87
CA THR A 121 -2.60 19.32 21.33
C THR A 121 -2.37 20.75 20.84
N THR A 122 -1.30 21.42 21.26
CA THR A 122 -0.97 22.80 20.87
C THR A 122 -0.11 22.92 19.60
N SER A 123 0.59 21.85 19.23
CA SER A 123 1.47 21.86 18.06
C SER A 123 0.68 21.93 16.75
N LYS A 124 1.19 22.61 15.71
CA LYS A 124 0.53 22.60 14.39
C LYS A 124 0.36 21.16 13.87
N SER A 125 -0.83 20.81 13.39
CA SER A 125 -1.09 19.52 12.76
C SER A 125 -0.44 19.45 11.39
N ILE A 126 0.32 18.40 11.14
CA ILE A 126 0.94 18.07 9.85
C ILE A 126 0.26 16.81 9.33
N TYR A 127 -0.19 16.80 8.07
CA TYR A 127 -0.72 15.65 7.34
C TYR A 127 0.35 15.14 6.36
N PRO A 128 1.31 14.35 6.83
CA PRO A 128 2.52 14.07 6.05
C PRO A 128 2.23 13.28 4.77
N PHE A 129 1.27 12.34 4.79
CA PHE A 129 0.85 11.62 3.59
C PHE A 129 0.25 12.57 2.55
N ILE A 130 -0.63 13.49 2.94
CA ILE A 130 -1.25 14.46 2.02
C ILE A 130 -0.18 15.39 1.44
N ALA A 131 0.76 15.86 2.25
CA ALA A 131 1.87 16.70 1.81
C ALA A 131 2.75 16.00 0.77
N ILE A 132 3.11 14.74 1.00
CA ILE A 132 3.87 13.93 0.04
C ILE A 132 3.04 13.72 -1.23
N ILE A 133 1.76 13.38 -1.14
CA ILE A 133 0.91 13.15 -2.32
C ILE A 133 0.84 14.42 -3.18
N LYS A 134 0.55 15.57 -2.58
CA LYS A 134 0.52 16.86 -3.31
C LYS A 134 1.86 17.17 -3.97
N PHE A 135 2.97 16.87 -3.32
CA PHE A 135 4.29 17.04 -3.90
C PHE A 135 4.57 16.06 -5.07
N VAL A 136 4.22 14.77 -4.92
CA VAL A 136 4.35 13.79 -6.00
C VAL A 136 3.57 14.24 -7.24
N PHE A 137 2.33 14.68 -7.06
CA PHE A 137 1.52 15.18 -8.17
C PHE A 137 1.99 16.53 -8.73
N SER A 138 2.68 17.37 -7.93
CA SER A 138 3.28 18.60 -8.48
C SER A 138 4.51 18.32 -9.35
N LYS A 139 5.16 17.16 -9.16
CA LYS A 139 6.30 16.70 -9.99
C LYS A 139 5.90 15.73 -11.10
N SER A 140 4.74 15.07 -11.00
CA SER A 140 4.27 14.14 -12.03
C SER A 140 3.98 14.82 -13.37
N ALA A 141 3.53 16.08 -13.36
CA ALA A 141 3.39 16.89 -14.57
C ALA A 141 4.72 17.09 -15.33
N LEU A 142 5.85 16.89 -14.66
CA LEU A 142 7.20 16.93 -15.23
C LEU A 142 7.74 15.53 -15.57
N GLY A 143 6.93 14.48 -15.45
CA GLY A 143 7.34 13.08 -15.65
C GLY A 143 8.33 12.56 -14.60
N ARG A 144 8.47 13.25 -13.45
CA ARG A 144 9.49 12.98 -12.44
C ARG A 144 8.89 12.30 -11.21
N GLY A 145 9.52 11.21 -10.77
CA GLY A 145 9.27 10.59 -9.47
C GLY A 145 9.91 11.35 -8.31
N VAL A 146 9.40 11.15 -7.10
CA VAL A 146 9.87 11.80 -5.88
C VAL A 146 10.73 10.83 -5.08
N SER A 147 12.00 11.19 -4.87
CA SER A 147 12.92 10.43 -4.01
C SER A 147 12.71 10.72 -2.53
N LEU A 148 13.36 9.93 -1.66
CA LEU A 148 13.39 10.21 -0.23
C LEU A 148 14.06 11.54 0.09
N GLU A 149 15.16 11.84 -0.60
CA GLU A 149 15.92 13.08 -0.48
C GLU A 149 15.09 14.30 -0.92
N ASP A 150 14.23 14.15 -1.93
CA ASP A 150 13.29 15.19 -2.32
C ASP A 150 12.25 15.48 -1.22
N VAL A 151 11.73 14.44 -0.54
CA VAL A 151 10.79 14.65 0.58
C VAL A 151 11.47 15.45 1.71
N PHE A 152 12.72 15.16 2.04
CA PHE A 152 13.44 15.92 3.05
C PHE A 152 13.73 17.36 2.62
N SER A 153 14.25 17.54 1.41
CA SER A 153 14.70 18.87 0.94
C SER A 153 13.55 19.80 0.56
N TYR A 154 12.48 19.29 -0.06
CA TYR A 154 11.35 20.09 -0.52
C TYR A 154 10.17 20.09 0.44
N VAL A 155 9.76 18.94 0.96
CA VAL A 155 8.51 18.85 1.75
C VAL A 155 8.77 19.19 3.22
N ILE A 156 9.66 18.44 3.87
CA ILE A 156 9.99 18.64 5.29
C ILE A 156 10.78 19.94 5.46
N GLY A 157 11.71 20.22 4.55
CA GLY A 157 12.57 21.40 4.60
C GLY A 157 11.85 22.74 4.44
N ASN A 158 10.68 22.75 3.80
CA ASN A 158 9.81 23.93 3.69
C ASN A 158 8.62 23.90 4.66
N ASP A 159 8.68 23.06 5.71
CA ASP A 159 7.64 22.94 6.75
C ASP A 159 6.22 22.69 6.21
N CYS A 160 6.10 21.92 5.13
CA CYS A 160 4.81 21.59 4.52
C CYS A 160 3.92 20.84 5.51
N THR A 161 2.63 21.19 5.53
CA THR A 161 1.65 20.59 6.44
C THR A 161 0.62 19.71 5.74
N GLY A 162 0.57 19.72 4.41
CA GLY A 162 -0.42 19.00 3.63
C GLY A 162 -1.72 19.79 3.44
N LEU A 163 -1.86 20.94 4.10
CA LEU A 163 -3.03 21.82 3.97
C LEU A 163 -2.87 22.87 2.86
N GLU A 164 -1.64 23.09 2.39
CA GLU A 164 -1.34 24.06 1.32
C GLU A 164 -1.93 23.61 -0.03
N ASP A 165 -2.24 24.54 -0.92
CA ASP A 165 -2.76 24.24 -2.26
C ASP A 165 -1.68 23.70 -3.21
N MET A 166 -2.09 23.21 -4.38
CA MET A 166 -1.15 22.67 -5.38
C MET A 166 -0.19 23.73 -5.94
N GLY A 167 -0.58 25.00 -5.97
CA GLY A 167 0.26 26.10 -6.41
C GLY A 167 1.45 26.33 -5.47
N PHE A 168 1.26 26.11 -4.17
CA PHE A 168 2.35 26.07 -3.19
C PHE A 168 3.36 24.96 -3.51
N TYR A 169 2.89 23.72 -3.69
CA TYR A 169 3.76 22.57 -3.99
C TYR A 169 4.49 22.67 -5.34
N ALA A 170 3.90 23.36 -6.32
CA ALA A 170 4.55 23.62 -7.61
C ALA A 170 5.75 24.57 -7.50
N LYS A 171 5.72 25.51 -6.53
CA LYS A 171 6.73 26.56 -6.33
C LYS A 171 7.82 26.19 -5.31
N LEU A 172 7.73 25.02 -4.68
CA LEU A 172 8.72 24.58 -3.70
C LEU A 172 10.12 24.51 -4.30
N SER A 173 11.10 25.02 -3.53
CA SER A 173 12.52 24.97 -3.83
C SER A 173 13.23 24.06 -2.81
N PRO A 174 14.33 23.38 -3.19
CA PRO A 174 15.03 22.50 -2.27
C PRO A 174 15.73 23.30 -1.18
N THR A 175 15.72 22.77 0.03
CA THR A 175 16.49 23.29 1.17
C THR A 175 17.66 22.36 1.49
N SER A 176 18.53 22.77 2.42
CA SER A 176 19.63 21.93 2.94
C SER A 176 19.18 20.87 3.96
N ARG A 177 17.87 20.67 4.15
CA ARG A 177 17.34 19.70 5.12
C ARG A 177 17.72 18.27 4.72
N VAL A 178 18.53 17.64 5.56
CA VAL A 178 18.90 16.22 5.49
C VAL A 178 18.26 15.43 6.64
N PRO A 179 17.95 14.13 6.49
CA PRO A 179 17.37 13.31 7.55
C PRO A 179 18.24 13.26 8.80
N GLN A 180 17.61 13.21 9.99
CA GLN A 180 18.29 13.09 11.28
C GLN A 180 17.89 11.80 12.01
N GLY A 181 18.87 11.06 12.52
CA GLY A 181 18.60 9.82 13.26
C GLY A 181 17.83 8.80 12.42
N ASP A 182 16.68 8.34 12.93
CA ASP A 182 15.86 7.32 12.29
C ASP A 182 14.82 7.87 11.30
N GLU A 183 14.74 9.19 11.09
CA GLU A 183 13.81 9.81 10.14
C GLU A 183 13.93 9.23 8.73
N LYS A 184 15.17 8.97 8.27
CA LYS A 184 15.42 8.40 6.93
C LYS A 184 14.64 7.10 6.74
N ARG A 185 14.70 6.21 7.73
CA ARG A 185 13.97 4.95 7.72
C ARG A 185 12.46 5.21 7.77
N GLN A 186 12.00 5.99 8.75
CA GLN A 186 10.56 6.19 8.98
C GLN A 186 9.86 6.82 7.77
N VAL A 187 10.45 7.85 7.16
CA VAL A 187 9.88 8.49 5.96
C VAL A 187 9.95 7.57 4.74
N ARG A 188 11.03 6.80 4.55
CA ARG A 188 11.10 5.79 3.49
C ARG A 188 9.96 4.77 3.61
N GLU A 189 9.70 4.31 4.82
CA GLU A 189 8.63 3.35 5.08
C GLU A 189 7.24 3.95 4.79
N MET A 190 7.03 5.24 5.06
CA MET A 190 5.83 5.95 4.59
C MET A 190 5.70 5.91 3.07
N LEU A 191 6.78 6.16 2.31
CA LEU A 191 6.74 6.12 0.84
C LEU A 191 6.42 4.73 0.30
N VAL A 192 7.00 3.68 0.90
CA VAL A 192 6.69 2.28 0.56
C VAL A 192 5.23 1.96 0.88
N PHE A 193 4.74 2.37 2.06
CA PHE A 193 3.34 2.21 2.44
C PHE A 193 2.39 2.89 1.46
N MET A 194 2.73 4.11 1.02
CA MET A 194 1.95 4.88 0.06
C MET A 194 1.87 4.22 -1.31
N GLY A 195 2.95 3.56 -1.77
CA GLY A 195 3.01 2.87 -3.06
C GLY A 195 2.02 1.70 -3.22
N GLN A 196 1.37 1.28 -2.14
CA GLN A 196 0.32 0.26 -2.18
C GLN A 196 -1.04 0.80 -2.65
N SER A 197 -1.24 2.12 -2.70
CA SER A 197 -2.47 2.68 -3.26
C SER A 197 -2.55 2.45 -4.77
N SER A 198 -3.74 2.53 -5.35
CA SER A 198 -3.93 2.37 -6.79
C SER A 198 -3.40 3.53 -7.63
N PHE A 199 -3.07 4.67 -7.02
CA PHE A 199 -2.67 5.91 -7.71
C PHE A 199 -1.23 6.33 -7.39
N LEU A 200 -0.50 5.55 -6.59
CA LEU A 200 0.92 5.77 -6.32
C LEU A 200 1.72 4.49 -6.55
N LYS A 201 2.96 4.63 -6.98
CA LYS A 201 3.90 3.50 -7.16
C LYS A 201 5.25 3.83 -6.60
N TRP A 202 5.73 2.98 -5.69
CA TRP A 202 7.11 3.03 -5.20
C TRP A 202 7.95 2.05 -6.02
N PHE A 203 8.88 2.55 -6.81
CA PHE A 203 9.85 1.73 -7.53
C PHE A 203 11.14 2.52 -7.75
N ASP A 204 12.27 1.80 -7.87
CA ASP A 204 13.60 2.39 -8.03
C ASP A 204 13.88 3.55 -7.06
N LYS A 205 13.49 3.39 -5.79
CA LYS A 205 13.66 4.39 -4.71
C LYS A 205 12.93 5.72 -4.94
N HIS A 206 11.95 5.76 -5.83
CA HIS A 206 11.12 6.93 -6.12
C HIS A 206 9.63 6.58 -6.01
N LEU A 207 8.83 7.56 -5.60
CA LEU A 207 7.38 7.51 -5.55
C LEU A 207 6.79 8.28 -6.74
N TYR A 208 5.93 7.63 -7.53
CA TYR A 208 5.32 8.20 -8.73
C TYR A 208 3.79 8.25 -8.61
N ALA A 209 3.17 9.24 -9.25
CA ALA A 209 1.72 9.29 -9.44
C ALA A 209 1.31 8.44 -10.65
N ASP A 210 0.48 7.43 -10.43
CA ASP A 210 0.04 6.47 -11.46
C ASP A 210 -1.33 6.82 -12.05
N THR A 211 -1.66 8.11 -12.07
CA THR A 211 -2.86 8.66 -12.68
C THR A 211 -2.70 10.16 -12.92
N SER A 212 -3.38 10.68 -13.95
CA SER A 212 -3.49 12.12 -14.17
C SER A 212 -4.63 12.78 -13.38
N ASP A 213 -5.56 12.00 -12.83
CA ASP A 213 -6.76 12.50 -12.14
C ASP A 213 -6.49 12.90 -10.68
N LEU A 214 -5.75 14.01 -10.53
CA LEU A 214 -5.45 14.62 -9.24
C LEU A 214 -6.72 14.99 -8.44
N ASN A 215 -7.77 15.45 -9.12
CA ASN A 215 -8.98 15.93 -8.45
C ASN A 215 -9.69 14.81 -7.69
N THR A 216 -9.82 13.64 -8.32
CA THR A 216 -10.40 12.48 -7.64
C THR A 216 -9.53 12.02 -6.48
N VAL A 217 -8.20 12.03 -6.63
CA VAL A 217 -7.27 11.73 -5.53
C VAL A 217 -7.45 12.69 -4.36
N LEU A 218 -7.37 14.01 -4.59
CA LEU A 218 -7.49 15.03 -3.53
C LEU A 218 -8.85 14.99 -2.82
N LYS A 219 -9.91 14.65 -3.54
CA LYS A 219 -11.24 14.44 -2.94
C LYS A 219 -11.25 13.23 -2.00
N ALA A 220 -10.60 12.13 -2.39
CA ALA A 220 -10.57 10.91 -1.60
C ALA A 220 -9.69 11.00 -0.35
N ILE A 221 -8.61 11.78 -0.40
CA ILE A 221 -7.68 11.98 0.72
C ILE A 221 -7.93 13.29 1.50
N SER A 222 -9.09 13.92 1.32
CA SER A 222 -9.41 15.21 1.94
C SER A 222 -9.10 15.20 3.45
N PRO A 223 -8.28 16.16 3.96
CA PRO A 223 -7.81 16.12 5.34
C PRO A 223 -8.96 16.07 6.36
N HIS A 224 -8.88 15.14 7.32
CA HIS A 224 -9.83 15.07 8.43
C HIS A 224 -9.47 16.11 9.50
N ILE A 225 -9.87 17.37 9.25
CA ILE A 225 -9.50 18.50 10.11
C ILE A 225 -10.22 18.42 11.46
N ARG A 226 -9.42 18.42 12.53
CA ARG A 226 -9.89 18.51 13.93
C ARG A 226 -9.70 19.94 14.43
N ILE A 227 -10.81 20.66 14.67
CA ILE A 227 -10.78 22.03 15.22
C ILE A 227 -10.17 22.04 16.62
N LYS A 228 -10.58 21.07 17.46
CA LYS A 228 -10.05 20.87 18.81
C LYS A 228 -9.66 19.41 18.98
N ARG A 229 -8.38 19.16 19.21
CA ARG A 229 -7.85 17.86 19.57
C ARG A 229 -8.05 17.61 21.07
N LYS A 230 -8.23 16.34 21.45
CA LYS A 230 -8.43 15.94 22.84
C LYS A 230 -7.10 15.75 23.55
N ASP A 231 -7.01 16.19 24.80
CA ASP A 231 -5.77 16.11 25.58
C ASP A 231 -5.41 14.67 25.97
N VAL A 232 -6.42 13.81 26.16
CA VAL A 232 -6.21 12.38 26.39
C VAL A 232 -5.90 11.70 25.05
N PRO A 233 -4.70 11.11 24.86
CA PRO A 233 -4.29 10.58 23.56
C PRO A 233 -5.20 9.44 23.05
N GLN A 234 -5.70 8.59 23.96
CA GLN A 234 -6.65 7.53 23.62
C GLN A 234 -7.95 8.11 23.06
N ASP A 235 -8.48 9.15 23.68
CA ASP A 235 -9.72 9.78 23.23
C ASP A 235 -9.55 10.47 21.88
N GLU A 236 -8.37 11.09 21.64
CA GLU A 236 -8.05 11.65 20.32
C GLU A 236 -7.92 10.54 19.28
N PHE A 237 -7.25 9.44 19.60
CA PHE A 237 -7.12 8.30 18.69
C PHE A 237 -8.50 7.79 18.26
N LEU A 238 -9.44 7.62 19.20
CA LEU A 238 -10.82 7.24 18.90
C LEU A 238 -11.54 8.30 18.04
N ALA A 239 -11.28 9.58 18.27
CA ALA A 239 -11.88 10.66 17.48
C ALA A 239 -11.37 10.66 16.03
N VAL A 240 -10.06 10.54 15.85
CA VAL A 240 -9.40 10.52 14.53
C VAL A 240 -9.77 9.28 13.73
N THR A 241 -9.90 8.12 14.39
CA THR A 241 -10.24 6.84 13.74
C THR A 241 -11.75 6.61 13.60
N SER A 242 -12.57 7.63 13.90
CA SER A 242 -14.02 7.56 13.66
C SER A 242 -14.32 7.45 12.16
N LEU A 243 -15.19 6.49 11.81
CA LEU A 243 -15.61 6.23 10.44
C LEU A 243 -16.56 7.28 9.88
N GLY A 244 -17.21 8.08 10.73
CA GLY A 244 -18.27 9.00 10.31
C GLY A 244 -19.44 8.27 9.65
N THR A 245 -20.21 9.02 8.87
CA THR A 245 -21.38 8.54 8.13
C THR A 245 -21.01 7.64 6.95
N ARG A 246 -21.97 6.86 6.45
CA ARG A 246 -21.79 6.04 5.23
C ARG A 246 -21.42 6.90 4.00
N THR A 247 -21.92 8.14 3.94
CA THR A 247 -21.59 9.10 2.87
C THR A 247 -20.13 9.54 2.94
N GLU A 248 -19.61 9.81 4.14
CA GLU A 248 -18.19 10.14 4.33
C GLU A 248 -17.29 8.95 4.00
N GLN A 249 -17.68 7.74 4.37
CA GLN A 249 -16.94 6.52 4.01
C GLN A 249 -16.88 6.31 2.50
N LYS A 250 -17.98 6.58 1.77
CA LYS A 250 -18.00 6.52 0.29
C LYS A 250 -17.05 7.53 -0.36
N LYS A 251 -16.78 8.69 0.26
CA LYS A 251 -15.83 9.67 -0.29
C LYS A 251 -14.40 9.15 -0.36
N LEU A 252 -14.04 8.14 0.43
CA LEU A 252 -12.72 7.52 0.45
C LEU A 252 -12.49 6.59 -0.74
N GLU A 253 -13.55 6.23 -1.47
CA GLU A 253 -13.45 5.41 -2.66
C GLU A 253 -12.90 6.23 -3.83
N ILE A 254 -11.99 5.64 -4.60
CA ILE A 254 -11.42 6.23 -5.80
C ILE A 254 -11.74 5.37 -7.01
N ILE A 255 -12.29 6.00 -8.04
CA ILE A 255 -12.60 5.39 -9.33
C ILE A 255 -11.81 6.19 -10.37
N LEU A 256 -10.70 5.62 -10.85
CA LEU A 256 -9.81 6.30 -11.80
C LEU A 256 -10.26 6.01 -13.24
N PRO A 257 -10.50 7.05 -14.07
CA PRO A 257 -10.97 6.90 -15.45
C PRO A 257 -9.89 6.44 -16.43
N ASP A 258 -8.59 6.60 -16.12
CA ASP A 258 -7.43 6.33 -17.01
C ASP A 258 -7.08 4.84 -17.22
N ARG A 259 -8.09 3.97 -17.27
CA ARG A 259 -7.92 2.63 -17.82
C ARG A 259 -8.79 2.52 -19.06
N GLU A 260 -8.23 2.99 -20.17
CA GLU A 260 -8.89 2.98 -21.48
C GLU A 260 -9.58 1.64 -21.80
N GLY A 261 -10.71 1.76 -22.51
CA GLY A 261 -11.83 0.83 -22.51
C GLY A 261 -11.75 -0.37 -23.47
N GLY A 262 -12.73 -1.27 -23.29
CA GLY A 262 -13.08 -2.42 -24.16
C GLY A 262 -12.24 -3.67 -23.86
N ILE A 263 -12.77 -4.82 -23.44
CA ILE A 263 -13.95 -5.56 -23.92
C ILE A 263 -14.63 -6.25 -22.71
N THR A 264 -15.96 -6.28 -22.76
CA THR A 264 -16.94 -7.05 -21.96
C THR A 264 -16.42 -7.82 -20.75
N GLY A 265 -16.92 -7.43 -19.58
CA GLY A 265 -16.65 -8.09 -18.32
C GLY A 265 -17.06 -9.57 -18.31
N PHE A 266 -16.20 -10.36 -17.69
CA PHE A 266 -16.63 -11.55 -16.97
C PHE A 266 -16.42 -11.28 -15.47
N ILE A 267 -17.45 -11.59 -14.69
CA ILE A 267 -17.53 -11.34 -13.25
C ILE A 267 -16.81 -12.49 -12.57
N GLU A 268 -15.60 -12.24 -12.06
CA GLU A 268 -14.79 -13.21 -11.33
C GLU A 268 -14.17 -12.53 -10.08
N GLY A 269 -14.28 -13.19 -8.91
CA GLY A 269 -13.50 -12.95 -7.68
C GLY A 269 -13.15 -11.49 -7.30
N ARG A 270 -14.17 -10.69 -7.00
CA ARG A 270 -14.25 -9.23 -7.22
C ARG A 270 -13.21 -8.26 -6.62
N ARG A 271 -12.24 -8.64 -5.77
CA ARG A 271 -11.41 -7.65 -5.04
C ARG A 271 -9.89 -7.80 -5.12
N VAL A 272 -9.34 -8.99 -4.88
CA VAL A 272 -7.88 -9.20 -4.89
C VAL A 272 -7.32 -9.07 -6.32
N PHE A 273 -8.00 -9.70 -7.29
CA PHE A 273 -7.70 -9.56 -8.72
C PHE A 273 -7.86 -8.13 -9.26
N SER A 274 -8.71 -7.32 -8.63
CA SER A 274 -8.91 -5.93 -9.07
C SER A 274 -7.65 -5.10 -8.93
N THR A 275 -6.78 -5.44 -7.97
CA THR A 275 -5.50 -4.79 -7.68
C THR A 275 -4.40 -5.27 -8.63
N HIS A 276 -4.30 -6.59 -8.88
CA HIS A 276 -3.33 -7.21 -9.81
C HIS A 276 -3.46 -6.63 -11.23
N ARG A 277 -4.69 -6.56 -11.75
CA ARG A 277 -5.02 -5.93 -13.06
C ARG A 277 -4.70 -4.43 -13.13
N LYS A 278 -4.56 -3.72 -11.99
CA LYS A 278 -4.18 -2.29 -11.96
C LYS A 278 -2.70 -2.11 -12.29
N LEU A 279 -1.85 -3.02 -11.80
CA LEU A 279 -0.39 -2.93 -11.94
C LEU A 279 0.12 -3.43 -13.28
N GLU A 280 -0.38 -4.56 -13.77
CA GLU A 280 -0.07 -5.06 -15.12
C GLU A 280 -0.37 -4.01 -16.21
N ARG A 281 -1.26 -3.06 -15.88
CA ARG A 281 -1.72 -1.99 -16.74
C ARG A 281 -1.27 -0.60 -16.32
N SER A 282 -0.36 -0.46 -15.34
CA SER A 282 0.21 0.84 -14.99
C SER A 282 1.07 1.32 -16.17
N PRO A 283 0.70 2.43 -16.85
CA PRO A 283 1.49 2.94 -17.96
C PRO A 283 2.91 3.35 -17.54
N LEU A 284 3.06 3.80 -16.29
CA LEU A 284 4.35 4.19 -15.73
C LEU A 284 5.27 2.99 -15.50
N VAL A 285 4.78 1.96 -14.79
CA VAL A 285 5.58 0.74 -14.56
C VAL A 285 5.94 0.10 -15.89
N ARG A 286 4.98 0.04 -16.83
CA ARG A 286 5.21 -0.44 -18.19
C ARG A 286 6.32 0.33 -18.90
N ARG A 287 6.21 1.66 -18.94
CA ARG A 287 7.21 2.53 -19.59
C ARG A 287 8.59 2.36 -18.97
N HIS A 288 8.69 2.37 -17.65
CA HIS A 288 9.97 2.23 -16.96
C HIS A 288 10.59 0.85 -17.19
N TYR A 289 9.83 -0.24 -17.07
CA TYR A 289 10.33 -1.60 -17.29
C TYR A 289 10.96 -1.76 -18.68
N PHE A 290 10.28 -1.29 -19.73
CA PHE A 290 10.78 -1.41 -21.10
C PHE A 290 11.90 -0.41 -21.45
N LEU A 291 12.02 0.71 -20.71
CA LEU A 291 13.19 1.59 -20.82
C LEU A 291 14.42 0.97 -20.14
N THR A 292 14.23 0.30 -19.00
CA THR A 292 15.32 -0.38 -18.27
C THR A 292 15.81 -1.63 -18.99
N TYR A 293 14.90 -2.36 -19.65
CA TYR A 293 15.17 -3.61 -20.34
C TYR A 293 14.72 -3.51 -21.81
N PRO A 294 15.56 -2.96 -22.71
CA PRO A 294 15.15 -2.65 -24.08
C PRO A 294 15.02 -3.86 -25.02
N ASP A 295 15.66 -4.99 -24.68
CA ASP A 295 15.77 -6.17 -25.56
C ASP A 295 15.06 -7.41 -24.98
N LEU A 296 13.87 -7.19 -24.44
CA LEU A 296 13.07 -8.25 -23.85
C LEU A 296 12.36 -9.09 -24.91
N ILE A 297 12.35 -10.40 -24.65
CA ILE A 297 11.54 -11.39 -25.34
C ILE A 297 10.42 -11.87 -24.39
N CYS A 298 9.38 -12.51 -24.93
CA CYS A 298 8.37 -13.15 -24.10
C CYS A 298 9.03 -14.18 -23.16
N ASP A 299 8.83 -14.05 -21.86
CA ASP A 299 9.41 -14.95 -20.85
C ASP A 299 8.87 -16.38 -20.96
N ALA A 300 7.67 -16.56 -21.54
CA ALA A 300 7.04 -17.86 -21.71
C ALA A 300 7.37 -18.56 -23.03
N CYS A 301 7.20 -17.89 -24.17
CA CYS A 301 7.40 -18.50 -25.49
C CYS A 301 8.65 -18.01 -26.24
N HIS A 302 9.46 -17.18 -25.61
CA HIS A 302 10.68 -16.61 -26.19
C HIS A 302 10.48 -15.80 -27.47
N LEU A 303 9.24 -15.36 -27.74
CA LEU A 303 8.93 -14.47 -28.86
C LEU A 303 9.71 -13.16 -28.75
N ASP A 304 10.60 -12.94 -29.70
CA ASP A 304 11.19 -11.63 -29.99
C ASP A 304 10.22 -10.83 -30.86
N VAL A 305 9.66 -9.76 -30.29
CA VAL A 305 8.70 -8.89 -30.97
C VAL A 305 9.35 -8.09 -32.09
N LYS A 306 10.55 -7.54 -31.87
CA LYS A 306 11.25 -6.70 -32.87
C LYS A 306 11.61 -7.54 -34.09
N HIS A 307 12.02 -8.79 -33.87
CA HIS A 307 12.30 -9.72 -34.95
C HIS A 307 11.03 -10.20 -35.66
N ARG A 308 9.97 -10.58 -34.92
CA ARG A 308 8.73 -11.10 -35.52
C ARG A 308 7.92 -10.02 -36.23
N TYR A 309 7.91 -8.81 -35.69
CA TYR A 309 7.11 -7.68 -36.15
C TYR A 309 7.99 -6.41 -36.22
N PRO A 310 8.82 -6.25 -37.26
CA PRO A 310 9.79 -5.15 -37.35
C PRO A 310 9.19 -3.74 -37.36
N TRP A 311 7.89 -3.61 -37.60
CA TRP A 311 7.15 -2.35 -37.59
C TRP A 311 6.51 -2.02 -36.22
N VAL A 312 6.71 -2.86 -35.20
CA VAL A 312 6.17 -2.62 -33.86
C VAL A 312 7.30 -2.48 -32.86
N ASP A 313 7.33 -1.34 -32.16
CA ASP A 313 8.35 -1.08 -31.13
C ASP A 313 8.28 -2.11 -30.00
N ASN A 314 7.08 -2.40 -29.50
CA ASN A 314 6.84 -3.39 -28.46
C ASN A 314 5.34 -3.75 -28.30
N ILE A 315 5.01 -5.05 -28.24
CA ILE A 315 3.67 -5.56 -27.91
C ILE A 315 3.63 -6.43 -26.65
N LEU A 316 4.78 -6.65 -25.98
CA LEU A 316 4.83 -7.43 -24.76
C LEU A 316 4.01 -6.72 -23.67
N GLU A 317 3.23 -7.48 -22.91
CA GLU A 317 2.46 -7.08 -21.75
C GLU A 317 3.26 -7.46 -20.49
N LEU A 318 3.19 -6.64 -19.43
CA LEU A 318 3.82 -7.00 -18.17
C LEU A 318 2.85 -7.83 -17.35
N HIS A 319 3.29 -9.04 -17.00
CA HIS A 319 2.56 -9.94 -16.14
C HIS A 319 3.17 -9.93 -14.74
N HIS A 320 2.33 -9.83 -13.72
CA HIS A 320 2.79 -10.04 -12.35
C HIS A 320 2.72 -11.52 -12.04
N VAL A 321 3.88 -12.16 -11.89
CA VAL A 321 3.98 -13.58 -11.52
C VAL A 321 3.35 -13.82 -10.14
N LEU A 322 3.35 -12.79 -9.30
CA LEU A 322 2.84 -12.83 -7.93
C LEU A 322 1.56 -11.99 -7.80
N PRO A 323 0.52 -12.48 -7.11
CA PRO A 323 -0.58 -11.60 -6.72
C PRO A 323 -0.01 -10.51 -5.82
N LEU A 324 -0.57 -9.30 -5.92
CA LEU A 324 -0.11 -8.14 -5.16
C LEU A 324 -0.14 -8.33 -3.64
N SER A 325 -0.95 -9.29 -3.20
CA SER A 325 -1.03 -9.74 -1.82
C SER A 325 0.28 -10.32 -1.30
N ALA A 326 1.10 -10.93 -2.17
CA ALA A 326 2.24 -11.72 -1.77
C ALA A 326 3.58 -10.96 -1.73
N THR A 327 3.72 -9.76 -2.33
CA THR A 327 5.08 -9.30 -2.63
C THR A 327 5.25 -7.79 -2.80
N ILE A 328 5.56 -7.13 -1.70
CA ILE A 328 6.57 -6.07 -1.67
C ILE A 328 7.59 -6.59 -0.66
N ASN A 329 8.68 -7.17 -1.13
CA ASN A 329 9.72 -7.67 -0.24
C ASN A 329 10.28 -6.50 0.58
N VAL A 330 10.12 -6.63 1.88
CA VAL A 330 10.14 -5.54 2.87
C VAL A 330 11.56 -4.98 3.13
N ASN A 331 12.58 -5.57 2.51
CA ASN A 331 13.97 -5.14 2.67
C ASN A 331 14.40 -4.05 1.67
N GLY A 332 13.50 -3.57 0.80
CA GLY A 332 13.83 -2.52 -0.17
C GLY A 332 14.85 -2.95 -1.23
N THR A 333 15.11 -4.25 -1.35
CA THR A 333 16.07 -4.86 -2.28
C THR A 333 15.44 -5.42 -3.54
N THR A 334 14.22 -5.96 -3.49
CA THR A 334 13.51 -6.35 -4.72
C THR A 334 12.55 -5.26 -5.14
N THR A 335 12.74 -4.81 -6.37
CA THR A 335 11.91 -3.81 -7.02
C THR A 335 10.62 -4.47 -7.51
N LEU A 336 9.57 -3.67 -7.69
CA LEU A 336 8.33 -4.09 -8.35
C LEU A 336 8.57 -4.72 -9.74
N LEU A 337 9.73 -4.44 -10.37
CA LEU A 337 10.16 -5.03 -11.64
C LEU A 337 10.58 -6.50 -11.49
N ASP A 338 11.12 -6.92 -10.35
CA ASP A 338 11.62 -8.30 -10.16
C ASP A 338 10.48 -9.32 -10.08
N ASP A 339 9.26 -8.84 -9.79
CA ASP A 339 8.05 -9.64 -9.72
C ASP A 339 7.20 -9.53 -11.01
N LEU A 340 7.74 -8.84 -12.03
CA LEU A 340 7.13 -8.65 -13.34
C LEU A 340 7.93 -9.37 -14.42
N VAL A 341 7.20 -10.02 -15.32
CA VAL A 341 7.75 -10.71 -16.48
C VAL A 341 7.08 -10.22 -17.75
N PRO A 342 7.82 -10.01 -18.85
CA PRO A 342 7.24 -9.59 -20.11
C PRO A 342 6.66 -10.81 -20.81
N LEU A 343 5.40 -10.76 -21.18
CA LEU A 343 4.71 -11.82 -21.92
C LEU A 343 4.11 -11.27 -23.21
N CYS A 344 4.09 -12.06 -24.29
CA CYS A 344 3.30 -11.67 -25.45
C CYS A 344 1.80 -11.72 -25.10
N PRO A 345 0.92 -10.97 -25.80
CA PRO A 345 -0.51 -10.92 -25.48
C PRO A 345 -1.19 -12.29 -25.44
N THR A 346 -0.71 -13.25 -26.24
CA THR A 346 -1.22 -14.62 -26.26
C THR A 346 -0.81 -15.40 -25.01
N CYS A 347 0.49 -15.41 -24.67
CA CYS A 347 0.99 -16.09 -23.47
C CYS A 347 0.41 -15.48 -22.20
N HIS A 348 0.27 -14.15 -22.15
CA HIS A 348 -0.32 -13.47 -21.00
C HIS A 348 -1.77 -13.93 -20.75
N LYS A 349 -2.63 -13.91 -21.76
CA LYS A 349 -4.01 -14.41 -21.66
C LYS A 349 -4.09 -15.92 -21.35
N SER A 350 -3.17 -16.70 -21.91
CA SER A 350 -3.08 -18.15 -21.68
C SER A 350 -2.73 -18.47 -20.23
N ILE A 351 -1.71 -17.82 -19.67
CA ILE A 351 -1.26 -18.01 -18.27
C ILE A 351 -2.36 -17.61 -17.28
N HIS A 352 -3.05 -16.49 -17.51
CA HIS A 352 -4.23 -16.13 -16.70
C HIS A 352 -5.35 -17.19 -16.77
N SER A 353 -5.52 -17.85 -17.92
CA SER A 353 -6.49 -18.93 -18.05
C SER A 353 -6.03 -20.20 -17.32
N TYR A 354 -4.73 -20.51 -17.36
CA TYR A 354 -4.13 -21.62 -16.60
C TYR A 354 -4.29 -21.40 -15.09
N TYR A 355 -4.07 -20.18 -14.60
CA TYR A 355 -4.25 -19.84 -13.19
C TYR A 355 -5.67 -20.12 -12.73
N ARG A 356 -6.69 -19.71 -13.50
CA ARG A 356 -8.10 -19.98 -13.15
C ARG A 356 -8.39 -21.48 -13.04
N LEU A 357 -7.88 -22.28 -13.98
CA LEU A 357 -8.03 -23.74 -13.92
C LEU A 357 -7.36 -24.30 -12.66
N LYS A 358 -6.13 -23.88 -12.35
CA LYS A 358 -5.40 -24.34 -11.17
C LYS A 358 -6.04 -23.92 -9.86
N LEU A 359 -6.51 -22.68 -9.75
CA LEU A 359 -7.22 -22.19 -8.55
C LEU A 359 -8.51 -22.97 -8.32
N ASN A 360 -9.28 -23.23 -9.38
CA ASN A 360 -10.49 -24.06 -9.32
C ASN A 360 -10.18 -25.52 -8.94
N GLU A 361 -9.15 -26.13 -9.51
CA GLU A 361 -8.69 -27.49 -9.15
C GLU A 361 -8.29 -27.59 -7.68
N LEU A 362 -7.66 -26.53 -7.15
CA LEU A 362 -7.19 -26.47 -5.77
C LEU A 362 -8.28 -26.02 -4.78
N GLY A 363 -9.44 -25.56 -5.27
CA GLY A 363 -10.53 -25.06 -4.42
C GLY A 363 -10.17 -23.82 -3.60
N ILE A 364 -9.27 -22.97 -4.12
CA ILE A 364 -8.79 -21.76 -3.45
C ILE A 364 -9.13 -20.53 -4.30
N ASP A 365 -9.41 -19.41 -3.64
CA ASP A 365 -9.76 -18.16 -4.33
C ASP A 365 -8.55 -17.43 -4.92
N ASP A 366 -7.34 -17.65 -4.38
CA ASP A 366 -6.07 -17.08 -4.86
C ASP A 366 -4.86 -17.89 -4.31
N PHE A 367 -3.66 -17.64 -4.84
CA PHE A 367 -2.43 -18.27 -4.35
C PHE A 367 -2.08 -17.79 -2.93
N SER A 368 -1.78 -18.73 -2.03
CA SER A 368 -1.49 -18.44 -0.62
C SER A 368 -0.07 -17.94 -0.34
N SER A 369 0.85 -18.09 -1.29
CA SER A 369 2.27 -17.71 -1.10
C SER A 369 2.99 -17.42 -2.42
N ARG A 370 4.11 -16.69 -2.32
CA ARG A 370 5.02 -16.41 -3.45
C ARG A 370 5.55 -17.69 -4.11
N GLU A 371 5.92 -18.67 -3.31
CA GLU A 371 6.44 -19.95 -3.78
C GLU A 371 5.37 -20.76 -4.53
N MET A 372 4.10 -20.64 -4.12
CA MET A 372 3.00 -21.26 -4.84
C MET A 372 2.77 -20.60 -6.20
N ALA A 373 2.67 -19.27 -6.23
CA ALA A 373 2.46 -18.51 -7.47
C ALA A 373 3.59 -18.75 -8.49
N ASN A 374 4.86 -18.68 -8.06
CA ASN A 374 6.01 -18.98 -8.92
C ASN A 374 5.98 -20.41 -9.45
N ARG A 375 5.67 -21.41 -8.62
CA ARG A 375 5.59 -22.81 -9.09
C ARG A 375 4.50 -23.01 -10.14
N VAL A 376 3.33 -22.39 -9.95
CA VAL A 376 2.23 -22.49 -10.91
C VAL A 376 2.59 -21.77 -12.22
N TYR A 377 3.22 -20.61 -12.13
CA TYR A 377 3.76 -19.89 -13.29
C TYR A 377 4.78 -20.71 -14.08
N ASP A 378 5.80 -21.25 -13.40
CA ASP A 378 6.85 -22.06 -14.02
C ASP A 378 6.29 -23.33 -14.66
N THR A 379 5.25 -23.91 -14.05
CA THR A 379 4.55 -25.07 -14.63
C THR A 379 3.82 -24.67 -15.92
N ALA A 380 3.06 -23.56 -15.90
CA ALA A 380 2.40 -23.03 -17.08
C ALA A 380 3.39 -22.77 -18.23
N LYS A 381 4.55 -22.18 -17.92
CA LYS A 381 5.61 -21.93 -18.91
C LYS A 381 6.12 -23.22 -19.54
N LYS A 382 6.37 -24.26 -18.75
CA LYS A 382 6.88 -25.55 -19.26
C LYS A 382 5.87 -26.30 -20.11
N GLU A 383 4.58 -26.09 -19.88
CA GLU A 383 3.50 -26.70 -20.66
C GLU A 383 3.20 -25.96 -21.98
N ILE A 384 3.68 -24.72 -22.15
CA ILE A 384 3.53 -23.99 -23.40
C ILE A 384 4.39 -24.67 -24.48
N VAL A 385 3.72 -25.20 -25.50
CA VAL A 385 4.38 -25.78 -26.67
C VAL A 385 4.88 -24.65 -27.57
N ILE A 386 6.20 -24.61 -27.78
CA ILE A 386 6.85 -23.64 -28.67
C ILE A 386 7.10 -24.35 -30.01
N SER A 387 6.57 -23.78 -31.09
CA SER A 387 6.73 -24.26 -32.47
C SER A 387 7.97 -23.71 -33.15
#